data_AF-A0A086PUB0-F1
#
_entry.id   AF-A0A086PUB0-F1
#
_cell.length_a   1.000
_cell.length_b   1.000
_cell.length_c   1.000
_cell.angle_alpha   90.00
_cell.angle_beta   90.00
_cell.angle_gamma   90.00
#
_symmetry.space_group_name_H-M   'P 1'
#
loop_
_entity.id
_entity.type
_entity.pdbx_description
1 polymer ?
#
loop_
_entity_poly.entity_id
_entity_poly.type
_entity_poly.pdbx_seq_one_letter_code
_entity_poly.pdbx_strand_id
1 'polypeptide(L)'
;MLFTSTTIVEDINLETFDTISTACLTIGVLVTAVALVVALILLATLTAKQKLLIVEKETLVEECKTSEWSEWTACPSLCSSDYSTRRRIITALGPDPTLCPGLVERRKCVGECRAFVIARSTTERLTDNHVETFPACYGNLRKAIETTLGLGADRSTISSMRTDLSTGRRFWKVEFVLYPDGNGAAETYDADPNLFSEEVLRKIGAALQGPPTTLSQLITQCMPSDEDTNHIATYSAENLEDIAEGRTTCSLFAGLAPHGCHCQVTAWSEWTACDKQCSQRTARRSRSIQHAEAFIDPAVDCPPLTEERPCAGSTKIFQVNLPAGVSLGTEAQRAAQFEYCAPDLLATLAKVSQEAWQEKEGEEEEMKTDGKRGRNGGN
;
A
#
# COMPACT_ATOMS: atom_id res chain seq x y z
N MET A 1 -28.45 -12.46 -122.04
CA MET A 1 -28.62 -11.79 -123.34
C MET A 1 -27.75 -10.54 -123.30
N LEU A 2 -26.76 -10.49 -124.20
CA LEU A 2 -26.09 -9.26 -124.61
C LEU A 2 -27.14 -8.27 -125.12
N PHE A 3 -26.97 -6.97 -124.87
CA PHE A 3 -27.06 -5.97 -125.93
C PHE A 3 -26.22 -4.75 -125.56
N THR A 4 -25.31 -4.48 -126.49
CA THR A 4 -24.44 -3.32 -126.64
C THR A 4 -25.24 -2.07 -127.00
N SER A 5 -24.76 -0.90 -126.60
CA SER A 5 -24.17 0.10 -127.53
C SER A 5 -24.37 1.54 -127.10
N THR A 6 -23.26 2.27 -127.25
CA THR A 6 -23.15 3.71 -127.60
C THR A 6 -23.64 4.75 -126.59
N THR A 7 -22.69 5.43 -125.95
CA THR A 7 -22.85 6.83 -125.57
C THR A 7 -21.72 7.67 -126.15
N ILE A 8 -22.18 8.75 -126.78
CA ILE A 8 -21.49 9.80 -127.52
C ILE A 8 -20.54 10.53 -126.57
N VAL A 9 -19.31 10.80 -127.05
CA VAL A 9 -18.41 11.77 -126.41
C VAL A 9 -18.82 13.14 -126.93
N GLU A 10 -19.45 13.94 -126.07
CA GLU A 10 -19.58 15.39 -126.28
C GLU A 10 -18.53 16.09 -125.42
N ASP A 11 -17.71 16.90 -126.09
CA ASP A 11 -16.72 17.80 -125.52
C ASP A 11 -17.37 18.75 -124.51
N ILE A 12 -16.95 18.70 -123.25
CA ILE A 12 -17.27 19.72 -122.24
C ILE A 12 -16.01 20.55 -121.98
N ASN A 13 -16.18 21.86 -122.23
CA ASN A 13 -15.22 22.95 -122.23
C ASN A 13 -14.19 22.97 -121.08
N LEU A 14 -12.93 23.26 -121.44
CA LEU A 14 -11.80 23.48 -120.52
C LEU A 14 -11.95 24.75 -119.64
N GLU A 15 -12.84 25.68 -119.94
CA GLU A 15 -12.97 26.95 -119.19
C GLU A 15 -13.76 26.83 -117.87
N THR A 16 -14.57 25.77 -117.68
CA THR A 16 -15.32 25.55 -116.43
C THR A 16 -14.52 24.79 -115.36
N PHE A 17 -13.39 24.17 -115.72
CA PHE A 17 -12.56 23.39 -114.77
C PHE A 17 -11.69 24.30 -113.89
N ASP A 18 -11.17 25.40 -114.44
CA ASP A 18 -10.31 26.35 -113.71
C ASP A 18 -11.09 27.18 -112.67
N THR A 19 -12.35 27.51 -112.92
CA THR A 19 -13.21 28.24 -111.97
C THR A 19 -13.69 27.36 -110.82
N ILE A 20 -13.96 26.07 -111.07
CA ILE A 20 -14.33 25.09 -110.03
C ILE A 20 -13.09 24.68 -109.21
N SER A 21 -11.93 24.53 -109.84
CA SER A 21 -10.66 24.20 -109.17
C SER A 21 -10.21 25.32 -108.23
N THR A 22 -10.26 26.58 -108.67
CA THR A 22 -9.93 27.75 -107.84
C THR A 22 -10.95 28.00 -106.73
N ALA A 23 -12.25 27.75 -106.97
CA ALA A 23 -13.28 27.79 -105.94
C ALA A 23 -13.10 26.66 -104.89
N CYS A 24 -12.78 25.44 -105.30
CA CYS A 24 -12.49 24.33 -104.38
C CYS A 24 -11.21 24.55 -103.55
N LEU A 25 -10.15 25.13 -104.15
CA LEU A 25 -8.93 25.50 -103.44
C LEU A 25 -9.18 26.60 -102.40
N THR A 26 -9.94 27.64 -102.75
CA THR A 26 -10.27 28.72 -101.81
C THR A 26 -11.20 28.27 -100.68
N ILE A 27 -12.18 27.42 -100.96
CA ILE A 27 -13.03 26.80 -99.93
C ILE A 27 -12.20 25.85 -99.06
N GLY A 28 -11.31 25.05 -99.63
CA GLY A 28 -10.40 24.17 -98.87
C GLY A 28 -9.46 24.95 -97.94
N VAL A 29 -8.90 26.07 -98.40
CA VAL A 29 -8.08 26.97 -97.57
C VAL A 29 -8.92 27.62 -96.46
N LEU A 30 -10.16 28.04 -96.74
CA LEU A 30 -11.06 28.58 -95.74
C LEU A 30 -11.46 27.55 -94.69
N VAL A 31 -11.79 26.31 -95.10
CA VAL A 31 -12.18 25.24 -94.18
C VAL A 31 -11.00 24.81 -93.30
N THR A 32 -9.80 24.71 -93.87
CA THR A 32 -8.58 24.41 -93.10
C THR A 32 -8.19 25.56 -92.17
N ALA A 33 -8.33 26.81 -92.60
CA ALA A 33 -8.12 27.98 -91.74
C ALA A 33 -9.14 28.04 -90.59
N VAL A 34 -10.43 27.79 -90.85
CA VAL A 34 -11.47 27.74 -89.82
C VAL A 34 -11.22 26.56 -88.87
N ALA A 35 -10.85 25.39 -89.37
CA ALA A 35 -10.51 24.24 -88.55
C ALA A 35 -9.29 24.51 -87.66
N LEU A 36 -8.26 25.19 -88.19
CA LEU A 36 -7.11 25.64 -87.39
C LEU A 36 -7.50 26.66 -86.34
N VAL A 37 -8.35 27.64 -86.67
CA VAL A 37 -8.84 28.63 -85.69
C VAL A 37 -9.66 27.97 -84.59
N VAL A 38 -10.55 27.03 -84.94
CA VAL A 38 -11.31 26.25 -83.95
C VAL A 38 -10.38 25.39 -83.09
N ALA A 39 -9.38 24.73 -83.68
CA ALA A 39 -8.39 23.96 -82.93
C ALA A 39 -7.57 24.84 -81.97
N LEU A 40 -7.16 26.04 -82.41
CA LEU A 40 -6.44 27.00 -81.57
C LEU A 40 -7.32 27.53 -80.43
N ILE A 41 -8.61 27.80 -80.66
CA ILE A 41 -9.57 28.20 -79.62
C ILE A 41 -9.80 27.04 -78.63
N LEU A 42 -9.93 25.81 -79.12
CA LEU A 42 -10.07 24.62 -78.27
C LEU A 42 -8.81 24.38 -77.43
N LEU A 43 -7.61 24.53 -78.00
CA LEU A 43 -6.34 24.44 -77.28
C LEU A 43 -6.19 25.56 -76.24
N ALA A 44 -6.57 26.79 -76.58
CA ALA A 44 -6.55 27.93 -75.65
C ALA A 44 -7.56 27.74 -74.49
N THR A 45 -8.75 27.21 -74.77
CA THR A 45 -9.76 26.93 -73.73
C THR A 45 -9.39 25.71 -72.88
N LEU A 46 -8.75 24.68 -73.44
CA LEU A 46 -8.19 23.55 -72.70
C LEU A 46 -7.07 23.99 -71.76
N THR A 47 -6.11 24.79 -72.26
CA THR A 47 -5.01 25.31 -71.44
C THR A 47 -5.50 26.28 -70.35
N ALA A 48 -6.51 27.11 -70.64
CA ALA A 48 -7.14 27.97 -69.64
C ALA A 48 -7.88 27.17 -68.55
N LYS A 49 -8.65 26.13 -68.93
CA LYS A 49 -9.33 25.23 -67.98
C LYS A 49 -8.33 24.42 -67.15
N GLN A 50 -7.24 23.95 -67.76
CA GLN A 50 -6.16 23.24 -67.06
C GLN A 50 -5.46 24.17 -66.05
N LYS A 51 -5.24 25.43 -66.41
CA LYS A 51 -4.67 26.44 -65.50
C LYS A 51 -5.63 26.76 -64.34
N LEU A 52 -6.95 26.78 -64.56
CA LEU A 52 -7.94 27.00 -63.51
C LEU A 52 -8.02 25.81 -62.53
N LEU A 53 -7.97 24.57 -63.04
CA LEU A 53 -7.97 23.35 -62.21
C LEU A 53 -6.72 23.22 -61.32
N ILE A 54 -5.59 23.81 -61.72
CA ILE A 54 -4.37 23.84 -60.91
C ILE A 54 -4.47 24.91 -59.80
N VAL A 55 -5.17 26.02 -60.06
CA VAL A 55 -5.29 27.15 -59.11
C VAL A 55 -6.27 26.87 -57.96
N GLU A 56 -7.28 26.03 -58.16
CA GLU A 56 -8.28 25.74 -57.11
C GLU A 56 -7.80 24.70 -56.07
N LYS A 57 -6.68 24.00 -56.29
CA LYS A 57 -6.28 22.84 -55.46
C LYS A 57 -5.13 23.08 -54.47
N GLU A 58 -4.48 24.25 -54.48
CA GLU A 58 -3.45 24.55 -53.48
C GLU A 58 -3.88 25.68 -52.55
N THR A 59 -4.76 25.36 -51.60
CA THR A 59 -4.71 26.05 -50.30
C THR A 59 -3.42 25.61 -49.62
N LEU A 60 -2.33 26.32 -49.91
CA LEU A 60 -1.03 26.09 -49.27
C LEU A 60 -1.21 26.35 -47.77
N VAL A 61 -1.28 25.28 -46.99
CA VAL A 61 -1.34 25.36 -45.53
C VAL A 61 0.04 25.83 -45.09
N GLU A 62 0.18 27.13 -44.81
CA GLU A 62 1.46 27.76 -44.47
C GLU A 62 2.10 27.18 -43.20
N GLU A 63 1.27 26.73 -42.25
CA GLU A 63 1.69 26.18 -40.97
C GLU A 63 0.99 24.85 -40.65
N CYS A 64 1.71 23.93 -40.03
CA CYS A 64 1.20 22.63 -39.61
C CYS A 64 0.03 22.77 -38.62
N LYS A 65 -1.16 22.30 -39.01
CA LYS A 65 -2.35 22.30 -38.14
C LYS A 65 -2.48 20.96 -37.43
N THR A 66 -2.83 21.02 -36.15
CA THR A 66 -3.03 19.84 -35.29
C THR A 66 -4.47 19.73 -34.83
N SER A 67 -4.89 18.54 -34.39
CA SER A 67 -6.16 18.35 -33.70
C SER A 67 -6.10 18.97 -32.30
N GLU A 68 -7.26 19.03 -31.65
CA GLU A 68 -7.31 19.15 -30.19
C GLU A 68 -6.54 18.01 -29.54
N TRP A 69 -6.07 18.26 -28.32
CA TRP A 69 -5.42 17.25 -27.51
C TRP A 69 -6.39 16.16 -27.07
N SER A 70 -5.90 14.93 -26.99
CA SER A 70 -6.61 13.85 -26.28
C SER A 70 -6.72 14.16 -24.79
N GLU A 71 -7.59 13.41 -24.13
CA GLU A 71 -7.55 13.28 -22.67
C GLU A 71 -6.18 12.78 -22.21
N TRP A 72 -5.83 13.14 -20.99
CA TRP A 72 -4.63 12.65 -20.32
C TRP A 72 -4.77 11.16 -20.01
N THR A 73 -3.68 10.40 -20.13
CA THR A 73 -3.65 9.02 -19.66
C THR A 73 -3.55 8.94 -18.13
N ALA A 74 -4.05 7.87 -17.52
CA ALA A 74 -3.86 7.62 -16.09
C ALA A 74 -2.38 7.48 -15.72
N CYS A 75 -2.06 7.68 -14.44
CA CYS A 75 -0.72 7.51 -13.92
C CYS A 75 -0.37 6.03 -13.87
N PRO A 76 0.64 5.55 -14.60
CA PRO A 76 0.87 4.12 -14.74
C PRO A 76 1.38 3.42 -13.47
N SER A 77 1.89 4.18 -12.50
CA SER A 77 2.47 3.64 -11.27
C SER A 77 1.67 4.03 -10.03
N LEU A 78 1.51 3.05 -9.16
CA LEU A 78 0.98 3.19 -7.80
C LEU A 78 2.06 3.80 -6.91
N CYS A 79 1.72 4.77 -6.07
CA CYS A 79 2.61 5.34 -5.05
C CYS A 79 3.95 5.91 -5.58
N SER A 80 4.02 6.34 -6.85
CA SER A 80 5.25 6.87 -7.43
C SER A 80 4.98 8.11 -8.27
N SER A 81 6.04 8.89 -8.48
CA SER A 81 6.06 9.97 -9.45
C SER A 81 6.34 9.40 -10.83
N ASP A 82 5.39 9.55 -11.74
CA ASP A 82 5.52 9.11 -13.12
C ASP A 82 4.86 10.14 -14.04
N TYR A 83 4.69 9.79 -15.31
CA TYR A 83 4.22 10.69 -16.32
C TYR A 83 2.89 10.22 -16.90
N SER A 84 1.92 11.12 -16.83
CA SER A 84 0.71 11.06 -17.64
C SER A 84 1.00 11.68 -19.00
N THR A 85 0.45 11.10 -20.06
CA THR A 85 0.70 11.55 -21.45
C THR A 85 -0.59 11.88 -22.15
N ARG A 86 -0.56 12.84 -23.07
CA ARG A 86 -1.65 13.08 -24.03
C ARG A 86 -1.09 13.27 -25.42
N ARG A 87 -1.91 12.98 -26.43
CA ARG A 87 -1.49 12.99 -27.83
C ARG A 87 -2.45 13.83 -28.67
N ARG A 88 -1.93 14.38 -29.77
CA ARG A 88 -2.73 15.00 -30.84
C ARG A 88 -2.16 14.59 -32.18
N ILE A 89 -2.97 14.70 -33.22
CA ILE A 89 -2.57 14.33 -34.58
C ILE A 89 -2.42 15.56 -35.46
N ILE A 90 -1.67 15.43 -36.56
CA ILE A 90 -1.60 16.46 -37.60
C ILE A 90 -2.87 16.34 -38.44
N THR A 91 -3.63 17.43 -38.54
CA THR A 91 -4.85 17.53 -39.36
C THR A 91 -4.58 18.14 -40.73
N ALA A 92 -3.54 18.97 -40.86
CA ALA A 92 -3.03 19.43 -42.14
C ALA A 92 -1.52 19.67 -42.05
N LEU A 93 -0.77 19.15 -43.03
CA LEU A 93 0.69 19.25 -43.09
C LEU A 93 1.09 20.42 -43.99
N GLY A 94 1.93 21.31 -43.48
CA GLY A 94 2.52 22.39 -44.26
C GLY A 94 3.74 21.92 -45.07
N PRO A 95 4.38 22.83 -45.85
CA PRO A 95 5.51 22.49 -46.70
C PRO A 95 6.77 22.04 -45.93
N ASP A 96 6.93 22.45 -44.66
CA ASP A 96 8.00 22.00 -43.77
C ASP A 96 7.44 21.20 -42.58
N PRO A 97 7.63 19.86 -42.55
CA PRO A 97 7.20 19.00 -41.45
C PRO A 97 7.91 19.27 -40.12
N THR A 98 9.08 19.91 -40.13
CA THR A 98 9.90 20.15 -38.92
C THR A 98 9.35 21.28 -38.05
N LEU A 99 8.48 22.12 -38.62
CA LEU A 99 7.80 23.21 -37.92
C LEU A 99 6.51 22.74 -37.22
N CYS A 100 6.16 21.46 -37.29
CA CYS A 100 4.98 20.94 -36.62
C CYS A 100 5.11 21.02 -35.08
N PRO A 101 4.08 21.55 -34.38
CA PRO A 101 4.03 21.49 -32.94
C PRO A 101 4.15 20.06 -32.41
N GLY A 102 4.71 19.87 -31.21
CA GLY A 102 4.86 18.56 -30.60
C GLY A 102 3.53 17.80 -30.52
N LEU A 103 3.55 16.51 -30.85
CA LEU A 103 2.36 15.65 -30.91
C LEU A 103 2.10 14.86 -29.62
N VAL A 104 3.06 14.88 -28.69
CA VAL A 104 2.98 14.20 -27.40
C VAL A 104 3.40 15.18 -26.31
N GLU A 105 2.57 15.28 -25.28
CA GLU A 105 2.87 16.05 -24.08
C GLU A 105 2.94 15.11 -22.87
N ARG A 106 3.82 15.44 -21.92
CA ARG A 106 3.97 14.68 -20.67
C ARG A 106 3.82 15.61 -19.49
N ARG A 107 3.07 15.20 -18.47
CA ARG A 107 2.98 15.86 -17.18
C ARG A 107 3.41 14.92 -16.07
N LYS A 108 4.14 15.43 -15.08
CA LYS A 108 4.38 14.68 -13.84
C LYS A 108 3.06 14.52 -13.12
N CYS A 109 2.78 13.31 -12.66
CA CYS A 109 1.68 13.04 -11.76
C CYS A 109 2.14 12.17 -10.61
N VAL A 110 1.35 12.19 -9.53
CA VAL A 110 1.55 11.35 -8.34
C VAL A 110 0.32 10.46 -8.27
N GLY A 111 0.52 9.15 -8.38
CA GLY A 111 -0.57 8.18 -8.24
C GLY A 111 -1.06 8.11 -6.79
N GLU A 112 -2.35 7.89 -6.57
CA GLU A 112 -2.87 7.65 -5.22
C GLU A 112 -2.37 6.31 -4.68
N CYS A 113 -1.69 6.34 -3.55
CA CYS A 113 -1.20 5.15 -2.88
C CYS A 113 -2.30 4.58 -1.96
N ARG A 114 -3.06 3.62 -2.48
CA ARG A 114 -4.26 3.09 -1.79
C ARG A 114 -4.25 1.56 -1.75
N ALA A 115 -4.65 1.03 -0.61
CA ALA A 115 -4.89 -0.39 -0.41
C ALA A 115 -6.34 -0.64 -0.01
N PHE A 116 -6.83 -1.83 -0.36
CA PHE A 116 -8.16 -2.31 -0.05
C PHE A 116 -8.04 -3.57 0.79
N VAL A 117 -8.96 -3.72 1.74
CA VAL A 117 -8.89 -4.76 2.76
C VAL A 117 -10.22 -5.46 2.86
N ILE A 118 -10.20 -6.78 2.87
CA ILE A 118 -11.34 -7.62 3.24
C ILE A 118 -10.96 -8.39 4.49
N ALA A 119 -11.79 -8.32 5.52
CA ALA A 119 -11.59 -8.99 6.79
C ALA A 119 -12.80 -9.81 7.22
N ARG A 120 -12.55 -10.93 7.90
CA ARG A 120 -13.57 -11.83 8.45
C ARG A 120 -13.16 -12.31 9.83
N SER A 121 -14.08 -12.37 10.77
CA SER A 121 -13.81 -12.88 12.12
C SER A 121 -13.54 -14.39 12.07
N THR A 122 -12.80 -14.93 13.02
CA THR A 122 -12.60 -16.38 13.15
C THR A 122 -12.26 -16.72 14.60
N THR A 123 -12.61 -17.91 15.05
CA THR A 123 -12.22 -18.47 16.35
C THR A 123 -11.12 -19.50 16.18
N GLU A 124 -10.91 -20.02 14.97
CA GLU A 124 -9.89 -21.02 14.68
C GLU A 124 -8.48 -20.42 14.76
N ARG A 125 -7.57 -21.16 15.40
CA ARG A 125 -6.15 -20.84 15.32
C ARG A 125 -5.65 -21.09 13.89
N LEU A 126 -4.77 -20.22 13.41
CA LEU A 126 -3.98 -20.48 12.20
C LEU A 126 -3.21 -21.79 12.47
N THR A 127 -3.59 -22.86 11.77
CA THR A 127 -2.86 -24.12 11.79
C THR A 127 -1.74 -24.03 10.76
N ASP A 128 -0.70 -24.86 10.90
CA ASP A 128 0.39 -24.92 9.92
C ASP A 128 -0.16 -25.23 8.51
N ASN A 129 -1.20 -26.08 8.43
CA ASN A 129 -1.89 -26.39 7.18
C ASN A 129 -2.57 -25.18 6.53
N HIS A 130 -3.13 -24.26 7.33
CA HIS A 130 -3.71 -23.02 6.81
C HIS A 130 -2.63 -22.08 6.23
N VAL A 131 -1.44 -22.05 6.83
CA VAL A 131 -0.29 -21.29 6.29
C VAL A 131 0.19 -21.89 4.98
N GLU A 132 0.28 -23.21 4.89
CA GLU A 132 0.80 -23.92 3.71
C GLU A 132 -0.14 -23.89 2.50
N THR A 133 -1.46 -23.87 2.74
CA THR A 133 -2.47 -23.88 1.66
C THR A 133 -2.80 -22.49 1.13
N PHE A 134 -2.50 -21.45 1.88
CA PHE A 134 -2.76 -20.05 1.55
C PHE A 134 -2.22 -19.61 0.18
N PRO A 135 -0.98 -19.97 -0.22
CA PRO A 135 -0.44 -19.64 -1.53
C PRO A 135 -1.29 -20.09 -2.73
N ALA A 136 -2.03 -21.19 -2.58
CA ALA A 136 -2.90 -21.69 -3.64
C ALA A 136 -4.14 -20.82 -3.88
N CYS A 137 -4.53 -20.00 -2.90
CA CYS A 137 -5.69 -19.12 -2.99
C CYS A 137 -5.42 -17.81 -3.76
N TYR A 138 -4.17 -17.33 -3.81
CA TYR A 138 -3.85 -16.00 -4.34
C TYR A 138 -4.29 -15.81 -5.79
N GLY A 139 -3.96 -16.74 -6.68
CA GLY A 139 -4.22 -16.58 -8.12
C GLY A 139 -5.71 -16.50 -8.45
N ASN A 140 -6.50 -17.39 -7.86
CA ASN A 140 -7.96 -17.42 -8.08
C ASN A 140 -8.64 -16.21 -7.44
N LEU A 141 -8.22 -15.82 -6.24
CA LEU A 141 -8.80 -14.68 -5.54
C LEU A 141 -8.52 -13.36 -6.27
N ARG A 142 -7.29 -13.16 -6.74
CA ARG A 142 -6.89 -12.02 -7.58
C ARG A 142 -7.80 -11.88 -8.80
N LYS A 143 -7.97 -12.96 -9.56
CA LYS A 143 -8.82 -12.97 -10.76
C LYS A 143 -10.29 -12.70 -10.44
N ALA A 144 -10.78 -13.21 -9.31
CA ALA A 144 -12.15 -12.96 -8.87
C ALA A 144 -12.38 -11.50 -8.48
N ILE A 145 -11.40 -10.87 -7.82
CA ILE A 145 -11.42 -9.43 -7.52
C ILE A 145 -11.45 -8.62 -8.82
N GLU A 146 -10.55 -8.89 -9.77
CA GLU A 146 -10.51 -8.19 -11.06
C GLU A 146 -11.83 -8.33 -11.83
N THR A 147 -12.37 -9.54 -11.89
CA THR A 147 -13.66 -9.82 -12.56
C THR A 147 -14.81 -9.08 -11.90
N THR A 148 -14.84 -9.04 -10.56
CA THR A 148 -15.89 -8.35 -9.79
C THR A 148 -15.84 -6.84 -10.02
N LEU A 149 -14.63 -6.28 -10.10
CA LEU A 149 -14.43 -4.85 -10.31
C LEU A 149 -14.59 -4.43 -11.78
N GLY A 150 -14.60 -5.38 -12.72
CA GLY A 150 -14.65 -5.13 -14.16
C GLY A 150 -13.31 -4.68 -14.73
N LEU A 151 -12.20 -5.05 -14.09
CA LEU A 151 -10.85 -4.64 -14.49
C LEU A 151 -10.24 -5.62 -15.49
N GLY A 152 -9.26 -5.13 -16.26
CA GLY A 152 -8.43 -5.98 -17.11
C GLY A 152 -7.58 -6.97 -16.31
N ALA A 153 -6.98 -7.94 -17.01
CA ALA A 153 -6.10 -8.91 -16.37
C ALA A 153 -4.86 -8.25 -15.75
N ASP A 154 -4.41 -8.80 -14.63
CA ASP A 154 -3.21 -8.40 -13.90
C ASP A 154 -3.25 -6.98 -13.30
N ARG A 155 -4.44 -6.38 -13.21
CA ARG A 155 -4.68 -5.03 -12.66
C ARG A 155 -4.73 -4.97 -11.14
N SER A 156 -4.60 -6.09 -10.45
CA SER A 156 -4.57 -6.15 -8.98
C SER A 156 -3.38 -6.96 -8.48
N THR A 157 -2.99 -6.80 -7.22
CA THR A 157 -2.15 -7.79 -6.53
C THR A 157 -2.53 -7.87 -5.07
N ILE A 158 -2.41 -9.06 -4.48
CA ILE A 158 -2.61 -9.27 -3.05
C ILE A 158 -1.28 -8.92 -2.37
N SER A 159 -1.28 -7.87 -1.55
CA SER A 159 -0.09 -7.38 -0.86
C SER A 159 0.20 -8.16 0.41
N SER A 160 -0.84 -8.57 1.14
CA SER A 160 -0.69 -9.39 2.35
C SER A 160 -1.94 -10.23 2.60
N MET A 161 -1.76 -11.37 3.27
CA MET A 161 -2.87 -12.16 3.79
C MET A 161 -2.42 -12.81 5.10
N ARG A 162 -3.12 -12.50 6.20
CA ARG A 162 -2.70 -12.87 7.57
C ARG A 162 -3.89 -12.99 8.50
N THR A 163 -3.71 -13.67 9.65
CA THR A 163 -4.61 -13.42 10.78
C THR A 163 -4.11 -12.25 11.60
N ASP A 164 -5.04 -11.48 12.11
CA ASP A 164 -4.82 -10.33 12.98
C ASP A 164 -5.64 -10.50 14.25
N LEU A 165 -5.05 -10.19 15.40
CA LEU A 165 -5.69 -10.35 16.71
C LEU A 165 -5.83 -9.01 17.46
N SER A 166 -5.48 -7.90 16.83
CA SER A 166 -5.36 -6.58 17.48
C SER A 166 -6.60 -6.15 18.27
N THR A 167 -7.81 -6.58 17.86
CA THR A 167 -9.09 -6.21 18.49
C THR A 167 -9.49 -7.09 19.68
N GLY A 168 -8.66 -8.07 20.05
CA GLY A 168 -8.97 -9.13 21.02
C GLY A 168 -9.82 -10.27 20.44
N ARG A 169 -10.28 -10.14 19.19
CA ARG A 169 -10.85 -11.23 18.37
C ARG A 169 -9.93 -11.48 17.19
N ARG A 170 -9.85 -12.74 16.74
CA ARG A 170 -9.04 -13.11 15.57
C ARG A 170 -9.81 -12.78 14.30
N PHE A 171 -9.11 -12.18 13.35
CA PHE A 171 -9.63 -11.88 12.02
C PHE A 171 -8.70 -12.45 10.97
N TRP A 172 -9.26 -13.09 9.95
CA TRP A 172 -8.60 -13.19 8.66
C TRP A 172 -8.64 -11.82 7.99
N LYS A 173 -7.54 -11.47 7.33
CA LYS A 173 -7.44 -10.24 6.55
C LYS A 173 -6.67 -10.51 5.27
N VAL A 174 -7.23 -10.06 4.14
CA VAL A 174 -6.52 -9.95 2.86
C VAL A 174 -6.43 -8.49 2.46
N GLU A 175 -5.23 -8.03 2.14
CA GLU A 175 -4.94 -6.69 1.63
C GLU A 175 -4.55 -6.81 0.15
N PHE A 176 -5.10 -5.94 -0.68
CA PHE A 176 -4.77 -5.89 -2.11
C PHE A 176 -4.69 -4.44 -2.60
N VAL A 177 -3.90 -4.25 -3.66
CA VAL A 177 -3.76 -2.96 -4.35
C VAL A 177 -4.23 -3.11 -5.79
N LEU A 178 -4.67 -1.99 -6.37
CA LEU A 178 -5.14 -1.92 -7.75
C LEU A 178 -4.21 -1.03 -8.55
N TYR A 179 -3.67 -1.56 -9.65
CA TYR A 179 -2.81 -0.80 -10.53
C TYR A 179 -3.67 -0.02 -11.54
N PRO A 180 -3.34 1.25 -11.81
CA PRO A 180 -3.96 1.97 -12.91
C PRO A 180 -3.54 1.39 -14.28
N ASP A 181 -4.37 1.55 -15.30
CA ASP A 181 -3.99 1.34 -16.70
C ASP A 181 -3.57 2.67 -17.30
N GLY A 182 -2.27 2.84 -17.47
CA GLY A 182 -1.67 4.04 -18.05
C GLY A 182 -2.02 4.30 -19.51
N ASN A 183 -2.86 3.49 -20.15
CA ASN A 183 -3.41 3.76 -21.48
C ASN A 183 -4.84 4.32 -21.46
N GLY A 184 -5.56 4.19 -20.34
CA GLY A 184 -6.92 4.71 -20.16
C GLY A 184 -6.93 6.20 -19.83
N ALA A 185 -8.09 6.85 -19.98
CA ALA A 185 -8.25 8.26 -19.63
C ALA A 185 -8.17 8.49 -18.11
N ALA A 186 -7.38 9.46 -17.68
CA ALA A 186 -6.91 9.64 -16.29
C ALA A 186 -8.01 9.72 -15.23
N GLU A 187 -9.17 10.24 -15.59
CA GLU A 187 -10.27 10.52 -14.67
C GLU A 187 -11.41 9.50 -14.81
N THR A 188 -11.09 8.28 -15.23
CA THR A 188 -12.07 7.20 -15.40
C THR A 188 -11.80 6.05 -14.43
N TYR A 189 -12.87 5.41 -13.95
CA TYR A 189 -12.80 4.26 -13.04
C TYR A 189 -11.96 3.10 -13.61
N ASP A 190 -12.11 2.80 -14.90
CA ASP A 190 -11.39 1.69 -15.55
C ASP A 190 -9.89 1.98 -15.64
N ALA A 191 -9.52 3.25 -15.82
CA ALA A 191 -8.13 3.66 -15.90
C ALA A 191 -7.49 3.72 -14.52
N ASP A 192 -8.12 4.36 -13.52
CA ASP A 192 -7.62 4.39 -12.15
C ASP A 192 -8.75 4.18 -11.13
N PRO A 193 -8.98 2.94 -10.68
CA PRO A 193 -10.02 2.65 -9.69
C PRO A 193 -9.68 3.20 -8.30
N ASN A 194 -8.43 3.59 -8.04
CA ASN A 194 -8.05 4.14 -6.75
C ASN A 194 -8.76 5.47 -6.50
N LEU A 195 -8.91 6.33 -7.52
CA LEU A 195 -9.66 7.59 -7.44
C LEU A 195 -11.15 7.41 -7.08
N PHE A 196 -11.68 6.20 -7.25
CA PHE A 196 -13.08 5.85 -7.06
C PHE A 196 -13.24 4.77 -5.97
N SER A 197 -12.51 4.92 -4.86
CA SER A 197 -12.46 3.92 -3.78
C SER A 197 -13.83 3.50 -3.24
N GLU A 198 -14.76 4.43 -3.09
CA GLU A 198 -16.14 4.15 -2.64
C GLU A 198 -16.87 3.19 -3.61
N GLU A 199 -16.67 3.36 -4.92
CA GLU A 199 -17.26 2.48 -5.92
C GLU A 199 -16.64 1.07 -5.87
N VAL A 200 -15.32 0.99 -5.64
CA VAL A 200 -14.62 -0.28 -5.40
C VAL A 200 -15.21 -0.99 -4.17
N LEU A 201 -15.34 -0.29 -3.03
CA LEU A 201 -15.92 -0.83 -1.81
C LEU A 201 -17.37 -1.29 -2.02
N ARG A 202 -18.17 -0.51 -2.76
CA ARG A 202 -19.56 -0.85 -3.08
C ARG A 202 -19.65 -2.12 -3.93
N LYS A 203 -18.83 -2.26 -4.97
CA LYS A 203 -18.83 -3.44 -5.85
C LYS A 203 -18.38 -4.70 -5.11
N ILE A 204 -17.30 -4.62 -4.33
CA ILE A 204 -16.84 -5.76 -3.51
C ILE A 204 -17.89 -6.09 -2.44
N GLY A 205 -18.44 -5.08 -1.77
CA GLY A 205 -19.52 -5.23 -0.78
C GLY A 205 -20.72 -5.98 -1.35
N ALA A 206 -21.21 -5.56 -2.51
CA ALA A 206 -22.32 -6.22 -3.19
C ALA A 206 -21.98 -7.64 -3.68
N ALA A 207 -20.71 -7.93 -4.01
CA ALA A 207 -20.30 -9.27 -4.40
C ALA A 207 -20.17 -10.23 -3.21
N LEU A 208 -19.84 -9.70 -2.03
CA LEU A 208 -19.74 -10.45 -0.78
C LEU A 208 -21.08 -10.58 -0.05
N GLN A 209 -22.03 -9.68 -0.32
CA GLN A 209 -23.38 -9.67 0.27
C GLN A 209 -24.40 -10.16 -0.75
N GLY A 210 -25.14 -11.23 -0.44
CA GLY A 210 -26.24 -11.73 -1.28
C GLY A 210 -25.98 -13.11 -1.88
N PRO A 211 -26.45 -13.41 -3.11
CA PRO A 211 -26.28 -14.74 -3.71
C PRO A 211 -24.79 -15.07 -3.88
N PRO A 212 -24.41 -16.35 -3.75
CA PRO A 212 -23.00 -16.74 -3.76
C PRO A 212 -22.36 -16.41 -5.13
N THR A 213 -21.46 -15.44 -5.12
CA THR A 213 -20.62 -15.08 -6.27
C THR A 213 -19.34 -15.91 -6.23
N THR A 214 -18.58 -15.93 -7.34
CA THR A 214 -17.25 -16.56 -7.34
C THR A 214 -16.34 -15.94 -6.28
N LEU A 215 -16.42 -14.62 -6.08
CA LEU A 215 -15.63 -13.94 -5.05
C LEU A 215 -16.05 -14.38 -3.65
N SER A 216 -17.34 -14.40 -3.33
CA SER A 216 -17.80 -14.79 -1.99
C SER A 216 -17.51 -16.25 -1.66
N GLN A 217 -17.60 -17.14 -2.64
CA GLN A 217 -17.23 -18.55 -2.51
C GLN A 217 -15.73 -18.71 -2.22
N LEU A 218 -14.87 -18.05 -3.01
CA LEU A 218 -13.42 -18.10 -2.81
C LEU A 218 -13.00 -17.47 -1.48
N ILE A 219 -13.60 -16.35 -1.09
CA ILE A 219 -13.35 -15.71 0.20
C ILE A 219 -13.74 -16.63 1.35
N THR A 220 -14.83 -17.38 1.24
CA THR A 220 -15.24 -18.35 2.26
C THR A 220 -14.35 -19.58 2.30
N GLN A 221 -13.90 -20.05 1.15
CA GLN A 221 -12.97 -21.17 1.05
C GLN A 221 -11.58 -20.83 1.59
N CYS A 222 -11.08 -19.62 1.30
CA CYS A 222 -9.73 -19.21 1.62
C CYS A 222 -9.60 -18.52 2.99
N MET A 223 -10.69 -17.97 3.52
CA MET A 223 -10.76 -17.33 4.85
C MET A 223 -11.96 -17.87 5.62
N PRO A 224 -11.88 -19.11 6.15
CA PRO A 224 -12.97 -19.71 6.91
C PRO A 224 -13.26 -18.89 8.16
N SER A 225 -14.55 -18.65 8.41
CA SER A 225 -15.04 -17.72 9.43
C SER A 225 -16.25 -18.31 10.11
N ASP A 226 -16.39 -18.07 11.41
CA ASP A 226 -17.57 -18.47 12.18
C ASP A 226 -18.76 -17.53 11.98
N GLU A 227 -18.52 -16.37 11.36
CA GLU A 227 -19.54 -15.39 11.04
C GLU A 227 -19.64 -15.22 9.50
N ASP A 228 -20.86 -15.02 9.02
CA ASP A 228 -21.12 -14.77 7.59
C ASP A 228 -20.81 -13.32 7.18
N THR A 229 -20.44 -12.47 8.13
CA THR A 229 -20.20 -11.05 7.88
C THR A 229 -18.78 -10.79 7.40
N ASN A 230 -18.70 -10.15 6.24
CA ASN A 230 -17.45 -9.63 5.68
C ASN A 230 -17.34 -8.13 6.00
N HIS A 231 -16.15 -7.71 6.42
CA HIS A 231 -15.81 -6.30 6.63
C HIS A 231 -14.87 -5.84 5.53
N ILE A 232 -15.12 -4.66 4.97
CA ILE A 232 -14.32 -4.12 3.87
C ILE A 232 -13.92 -2.70 4.23
N ALA A 233 -12.65 -2.36 4.03
CA ALA A 233 -12.13 -1.02 4.26
C ALA A 233 -11.08 -0.66 3.20
N THR A 234 -10.73 0.61 3.15
CA THR A 234 -9.62 1.12 2.36
C THR A 234 -8.83 2.13 3.17
N TYR A 235 -7.54 2.27 2.87
CA TYR A 235 -6.69 3.29 3.46
C TYR A 235 -5.66 3.78 2.44
N SER A 236 -5.19 5.01 2.63
CA SER A 236 -4.05 5.55 1.89
C SER A 236 -2.76 5.36 2.69
N ALA A 237 -1.65 5.22 1.95
CA ALA A 237 -0.30 5.16 2.49
C ALA A 237 0.58 6.21 1.81
N GLU A 238 1.80 6.43 2.30
CA GLU A 238 2.74 7.32 1.62
C GLU A 238 3.50 6.59 0.51
N ASN A 239 3.84 5.33 0.76
CA ASN A 239 4.62 4.50 -0.15
C ASN A 239 4.14 3.03 -0.13
N LEU A 240 4.69 2.20 -1.03
CA LEU A 240 4.36 0.77 -1.14
C LEU A 240 4.88 -0.07 0.05
N GLU A 241 5.94 0.37 0.73
CA GLU A 241 6.52 -0.34 1.87
C GLU A 241 5.55 -0.29 3.06
N ASP A 242 4.93 0.87 3.31
CA ASP A 242 3.86 1.03 4.31
C ASP A 242 2.67 0.09 4.06
N ILE A 243 2.30 -0.11 2.78
CA ILE A 243 1.23 -1.05 2.39
C ILE A 243 1.67 -2.49 2.62
N ALA A 244 2.93 -2.82 2.34
CA ALA A 244 3.48 -4.16 2.54
C ALA A 244 3.56 -4.53 4.03
N GLU A 245 3.91 -3.58 4.91
CA GLU A 245 3.79 -3.72 6.36
C GLU A 245 2.32 -3.92 6.77
N GLY A 246 1.44 -3.16 6.12
CA GLY A 246 -0.01 -3.19 6.18
C GLY A 246 -0.60 -2.80 7.54
N ARG A 247 -1.93 -2.64 7.60
CA ARG A 247 -2.59 -1.99 8.75
C ARG A 247 -3.27 -2.99 9.69
N THR A 248 -3.19 -2.80 11.00
CA THR A 248 -3.92 -3.68 11.93
C THR A 248 -5.43 -3.52 11.79
N THR A 249 -6.18 -4.58 12.06
CA THR A 249 -7.64 -4.65 12.04
C THR A 249 -8.22 -3.62 13.01
N CYS A 250 -7.55 -3.39 14.14
CA CYS A 250 -7.85 -2.29 15.04
C CYS A 250 -7.83 -0.90 14.38
N SER A 251 -6.83 -0.62 13.55
CA SER A 251 -6.72 0.67 12.88
C SER A 251 -7.76 0.84 11.77
N LEU A 252 -8.14 -0.26 11.11
CA LEU A 252 -9.06 -0.25 9.97
C LEU A 252 -10.53 -0.33 10.38
N PHE A 253 -10.82 -1.06 11.46
CA PHE A 253 -12.18 -1.42 11.87
C PHE A 253 -12.41 -1.13 13.36
N ALA A 254 -12.21 0.13 13.75
CA ALA A 254 -12.27 0.59 15.14
C ALA A 254 -13.61 0.32 15.88
N GLY A 255 -14.66 -0.13 15.16
CA GLY A 255 -15.95 -0.51 15.74
C GLY A 255 -16.15 -2.01 16.02
N LEU A 256 -15.22 -2.88 15.64
CA LEU A 256 -15.36 -4.35 15.78
C LEU A 256 -14.76 -4.91 17.09
N ALA A 257 -14.16 -4.06 17.92
CA ALA A 257 -13.45 -4.48 19.12
C ALA A 257 -14.37 -4.50 20.35
N PRO A 258 -14.65 -5.66 20.98
CA PRO A 258 -15.36 -5.71 22.26
C PRO A 258 -14.55 -5.09 23.42
N HIS A 259 -13.22 -5.00 23.28
CA HIS A 259 -12.29 -4.49 24.30
C HIS A 259 -11.56 -3.20 23.85
N GLY A 260 -11.96 -2.59 22.73
CA GLY A 260 -11.28 -1.42 22.18
C GLY A 260 -9.89 -1.71 21.58
N CYS A 261 -9.40 -0.79 20.74
CA CYS A 261 -8.14 -0.96 19.98
C CYS A 261 -6.86 -0.69 20.78
N HIS A 262 -6.94 -0.65 22.11
CA HIS A 262 -5.82 -0.33 23.00
C HIS A 262 -5.52 -1.54 23.87
N CYS A 263 -4.23 -1.77 24.16
CA CYS A 263 -3.82 -2.86 25.03
C CYS A 263 -4.45 -2.75 26.42
N GLN A 264 -5.43 -3.63 26.71
CA GLN A 264 -6.04 -3.73 28.03
C GLN A 264 -5.16 -4.56 28.95
N VAL A 265 -4.66 -3.90 29.99
CA VAL A 265 -3.85 -4.51 31.05
C VAL A 265 -4.68 -4.67 32.33
N THR A 266 -4.36 -5.67 33.14
CA THR A 266 -4.98 -5.84 34.45
C THR A 266 -4.62 -4.69 35.39
N ALA A 267 -5.33 -4.62 36.53
CA ALA A 267 -4.83 -3.85 37.66
C ALA A 267 -3.43 -4.33 38.04
N TRP A 268 -2.63 -3.40 38.58
CA TRP A 268 -1.33 -3.71 39.14
C TRP A 268 -1.46 -4.68 40.31
N SER A 269 -0.50 -5.59 40.44
CA SER A 269 -0.31 -6.35 41.67
C SER A 269 0.03 -5.41 42.83
N GLU A 270 -0.14 -5.94 44.05
CA GLU A 270 0.49 -5.33 45.21
C GLU A 270 2.02 -5.29 45.02
N TRP A 271 2.65 -4.32 45.69
CA TRP A 271 4.09 -4.17 45.65
C TRP A 271 4.78 -5.26 46.45
N THR A 272 5.90 -5.78 45.94
CA THR A 272 6.75 -6.70 46.69
C THR A 272 7.36 -6.01 47.91
N ALA A 273 7.76 -6.81 48.90
CA ALA A 273 8.67 -6.33 49.94
C ALA A 273 9.99 -5.83 49.30
N CYS A 274 10.64 -4.89 49.96
CA CYS A 274 11.92 -4.35 49.52
C CYS A 274 13.03 -5.39 49.60
N ASP A 275 13.94 -5.36 48.64
CA ASP A 275 15.11 -6.25 48.64
C ASP A 275 16.01 -6.03 49.87
N LYS A 276 16.72 -7.10 50.27
CA LYS A 276 17.50 -7.18 51.51
C LYS A 276 18.73 -6.27 51.55
N GLN A 277 19.13 -5.68 50.44
CA GLN A 277 20.32 -4.83 50.33
C GLN A 277 20.00 -3.39 50.72
N CYS A 278 20.70 -2.87 51.72
CA CYS A 278 20.27 -1.66 52.44
C CYS A 278 20.47 -0.35 51.66
N SER A 279 21.32 -0.33 50.64
CA SER A 279 21.74 0.88 49.92
C SER A 279 21.00 1.13 48.59
N GLN A 280 20.34 0.12 48.02
CA GLN A 280 19.66 0.19 46.72
C GLN A 280 18.34 -0.58 46.70
N ARG A 281 17.51 -0.37 47.73
CA ARG A 281 16.24 -1.08 47.89
C ARG A 281 15.27 -0.72 46.77
N THR A 282 14.81 -1.70 46.01
CA THR A 282 13.69 -1.55 45.09
C THR A 282 12.52 -2.44 45.53
N ALA A 283 11.31 -1.96 45.26
CA ALA A 283 10.10 -2.78 45.27
C ALA A 283 9.63 -2.89 43.83
N ARG A 284 9.12 -4.07 43.46
CA ARG A 284 8.59 -4.34 42.12
C ARG A 284 7.09 -4.62 42.21
N ARG A 285 6.35 -4.27 41.17
CA ARG A 285 4.99 -4.77 40.93
C ARG A 285 4.83 -5.16 39.48
N SER A 286 3.87 -6.03 39.19
CA SER A 286 3.60 -6.51 37.84
C SER A 286 2.11 -6.48 37.53
N ARG A 287 1.78 -6.45 36.24
CA ARG A 287 0.44 -6.64 35.70
C ARG A 287 0.53 -7.46 34.42
N SER A 288 -0.58 -8.08 34.01
CA SER A 288 -0.63 -8.88 32.78
C SER A 288 -1.53 -8.22 31.75
N ILE A 289 -1.35 -8.61 30.49
CA ILE A 289 -2.25 -8.24 29.40
C ILE A 289 -3.45 -9.18 29.45
N GLN A 290 -4.67 -8.65 29.42
CA GLN A 290 -5.89 -9.49 29.50
C GLN A 290 -6.10 -10.37 28.26
N HIS A 291 -5.52 -9.96 27.12
CA HIS A 291 -5.52 -10.70 25.85
C HIS A 291 -4.10 -10.74 25.26
N ALA A 292 -3.17 -11.39 25.97
CA ALA A 292 -1.74 -11.39 25.60
C ALA A 292 -1.47 -12.04 24.23
N GLU A 293 -2.38 -12.90 23.74
CA GLU A 293 -2.28 -13.56 22.44
C GLU A 293 -2.53 -12.59 21.28
N ALA A 294 -3.01 -11.37 21.56
CA ALA A 294 -3.42 -10.40 20.55
C ALA A 294 -2.29 -9.55 19.96
N PHE A 295 -1.10 -9.57 20.55
CA PHE A 295 0.00 -8.66 20.23
C PHE A 295 1.21 -9.42 19.70
N ILE A 296 1.85 -8.86 18.65
CA ILE A 296 3.02 -9.46 18.01
C ILE A 296 4.27 -9.20 18.85
N ASP A 297 4.41 -7.98 19.40
CA ASP A 297 5.43 -7.63 20.38
C ASP A 297 4.81 -6.85 21.56
N PRO A 298 4.42 -7.56 22.64
CA PRO A 298 3.82 -6.98 23.83
C PRO A 298 4.66 -5.88 24.51
N ALA A 299 5.97 -5.83 24.27
CA ALA A 299 6.84 -4.83 24.89
C ALA A 299 6.76 -3.45 24.20
N VAL A 300 6.38 -3.43 22.92
CA VAL A 300 6.22 -2.21 22.11
C VAL A 300 4.77 -1.73 22.11
N ASP A 301 3.82 -2.66 22.02
CA ASP A 301 2.40 -2.37 21.78
C ASP A 301 1.59 -2.09 23.06
N CYS A 302 2.15 -2.39 24.23
CA CYS A 302 1.44 -2.27 25.50
C CYS A 302 2.14 -1.32 26.49
N PRO A 303 1.36 -0.67 27.38
CA PRO A 303 1.91 0.00 28.54
C PRO A 303 2.81 -0.94 29.37
N PRO A 304 3.79 -0.42 30.14
CA PRO A 304 4.76 -1.24 30.85
C PRO A 304 4.07 -2.25 31.78
N LEU A 305 4.51 -3.49 31.74
CA LEU A 305 3.95 -4.60 32.52
C LEU A 305 4.63 -4.79 33.88
N THR A 306 5.80 -4.17 34.05
CA THR A 306 6.59 -4.20 35.27
C THR A 306 6.94 -2.78 35.66
N GLU A 307 6.85 -2.49 36.96
CA GLU A 307 7.27 -1.21 37.51
C GLU A 307 8.15 -1.43 38.74
N GLU A 308 9.21 -0.64 38.84
CA GLU A 308 10.13 -0.64 39.97
C GLU A 308 10.15 0.74 40.62
N ARG A 309 10.24 0.77 41.94
CA ARG A 309 10.41 2.01 42.69
C ARG A 309 11.45 1.85 43.80
N PRO A 310 12.19 2.92 44.14
CA PRO A 310 13.05 2.91 45.30
C PRO A 310 12.21 2.82 46.57
N CYS A 311 12.67 2.04 47.54
CA CYS A 311 12.08 2.05 48.87
C CYS A 311 12.65 3.20 49.71
N ALA A 312 11.77 3.94 50.38
CA ALA A 312 12.17 4.90 51.40
C ALA A 312 12.43 4.17 52.73
N GLY A 313 13.69 3.80 52.98
CA GLY A 313 14.15 3.25 54.26
C GLY A 313 15.33 4.06 54.78
N SER A 314 15.25 4.58 56.00
CA SER A 314 16.39 5.24 56.65
C SER A 314 17.38 4.17 57.16
N THR A 315 18.64 4.24 56.72
CA THR A 315 19.73 3.49 57.35
C THR A 315 20.08 4.16 58.69
N LYS A 316 20.20 3.36 59.76
CA LYS A 316 20.73 3.81 61.05
C LYS A 316 21.97 2.97 61.38
N ILE A 317 23.08 3.65 61.68
CA ILE A 317 24.32 3.01 62.10
C ILE A 317 24.21 2.71 63.60
N PHE A 318 24.38 1.46 63.99
CA PHE A 318 24.48 1.05 65.39
C PHE A 318 25.94 0.73 65.70
N GLN A 319 26.52 1.41 66.68
CA GLN A 319 27.85 1.07 67.21
C GLN A 319 27.68 0.14 68.41
N VAL A 320 28.34 -1.02 68.36
CA VAL A 320 28.36 -1.99 69.47
C VAL A 320 29.82 -2.19 69.87
N ASN A 321 30.12 -2.01 71.15
CA ASN A 321 31.44 -2.31 71.71
C ASN A 321 31.50 -3.79 72.05
N LEU A 322 32.43 -4.51 71.43
CA LEU A 322 32.66 -5.94 71.71
C LEU A 322 33.75 -6.12 72.78
N PRO A 323 33.65 -7.14 73.64
CA PRO A 323 34.70 -7.49 74.59
C PRO A 323 36.02 -7.83 73.91
N ALA A 324 37.13 -7.62 74.63
CA ALA A 324 38.46 -7.98 74.13
C ALA A 324 38.57 -9.50 73.89
N GLY A 325 39.04 -9.90 72.70
CA GLY A 325 39.27 -11.31 72.33
C GLY A 325 38.29 -11.87 71.29
N VAL A 326 37.22 -11.14 70.93
CA VAL A 326 36.28 -11.57 69.90
C VAL A 326 36.84 -11.29 68.50
N SER A 327 37.19 -12.35 67.76
CA SER A 327 37.58 -12.25 66.35
C SER A 327 36.36 -12.38 65.45
N LEU A 328 36.02 -11.32 64.72
CA LEU A 328 34.92 -11.30 63.75
C LEU A 328 35.32 -11.80 62.34
N GLY A 329 36.46 -12.50 62.23
CA GLY A 329 36.99 -12.95 60.95
C GLY A 329 37.56 -11.81 60.09
N THR A 330 37.78 -12.12 58.81
CA THR A 330 38.37 -11.22 57.80
C THR A 330 37.38 -10.12 57.38
N GLU A 331 37.88 -9.06 56.75
CA GLU A 331 37.04 -7.95 56.26
C GLU A 331 35.96 -8.40 55.26
N ALA A 332 36.27 -9.38 54.41
CA ALA A 332 35.30 -10.00 53.51
C ALA A 332 34.22 -10.81 54.25
N GLN A 333 34.60 -11.51 55.32
CA GLN A 333 33.62 -12.20 56.18
C GLN A 333 32.73 -11.20 56.89
N ARG A 334 33.28 -10.12 57.46
CA ARG A 334 32.49 -9.05 58.08
C ARG A 334 31.53 -8.38 57.10
N ALA A 335 31.95 -8.15 55.86
CA ALA A 335 31.09 -7.58 54.82
C ALA A 335 29.91 -8.50 54.45
N ALA A 336 30.12 -9.82 54.43
CA ALA A 336 29.06 -10.79 54.15
C ALA A 336 28.14 -11.07 55.37
N GLN A 337 28.65 -10.87 56.58
CA GLN A 337 27.98 -11.27 57.82
C GLN A 337 27.21 -10.16 58.52
N PHE A 338 27.37 -8.88 58.15
CA PHE A 338 26.76 -7.73 58.86
C PHE A 338 25.81 -6.86 58.02
N GLU A 339 25.17 -7.41 56.98
CA GLU A 339 24.10 -6.71 56.27
C GLU A 339 22.73 -7.04 56.87
N TYR A 340 22.36 -6.36 57.97
CA TYR A 340 21.06 -6.54 58.64
C TYR A 340 20.25 -5.26 58.66
N CYS A 341 18.94 -5.38 58.45
CA CYS A 341 18.01 -4.28 58.61
C CYS A 341 17.77 -4.00 60.12
N ALA A 342 17.47 -2.75 60.46
CA ALA A 342 17.26 -2.33 61.85
C ALA A 342 16.27 -3.20 62.66
N PRO A 343 15.13 -3.70 62.11
CA PRO A 343 14.23 -4.57 62.87
C PRO A 343 14.85 -5.93 63.22
N ASP A 344 15.54 -6.56 62.26
CA ASP A 344 16.17 -7.87 62.43
C ASP A 344 17.37 -7.79 63.37
N LEU A 345 18.15 -6.71 63.26
CA LEU A 345 19.26 -6.43 64.16
C LEU A 345 18.76 -6.18 65.59
N LEU A 346 17.70 -5.39 65.76
CA LEU A 346 17.13 -5.11 67.09
C LEU A 346 16.57 -6.37 67.73
N ALA A 347 15.88 -7.23 66.98
CA ALA A 347 15.38 -8.52 67.48
C ALA A 347 16.53 -9.45 67.89
N THR A 348 17.59 -9.52 67.09
CA THR A 348 18.75 -10.36 67.37
C THR A 348 19.55 -9.83 68.57
N LEU A 349 19.78 -8.52 68.65
CA LEU A 349 20.45 -7.89 69.80
C LEU A 349 19.64 -8.03 71.08
N ALA A 350 18.31 -7.93 71.02
CA ALA A 350 17.45 -8.18 72.17
C ALA A 350 17.63 -9.62 72.68
N LYS A 351 17.67 -10.60 71.78
CA LYS A 351 17.88 -12.01 72.12
C LYS A 351 19.27 -12.25 72.75
N VAL A 352 20.34 -11.74 72.13
CA VAL A 352 21.71 -11.86 72.65
C VAL A 352 21.84 -11.17 74.01
N SER A 353 21.20 -10.01 74.19
CA SER A 353 21.23 -9.33 75.49
C SER A 353 20.60 -10.18 76.58
N GLN A 354 19.45 -10.80 76.33
CA GLN A 354 18.77 -11.66 77.29
C GLN A 354 19.63 -12.87 77.67
N GLU A 355 20.26 -13.51 76.68
CA GLU A 355 21.16 -14.64 76.92
C GLU A 355 22.37 -14.24 77.79
N ALA A 356 22.99 -13.08 77.51
CA ALA A 356 24.12 -12.58 78.30
C ALA A 356 23.76 -12.17 79.74
N TRP A 357 22.55 -11.68 79.99
CA TRP A 357 22.07 -11.39 81.34
C TRP A 357 21.84 -12.67 82.15
N GLN A 358 21.32 -13.73 81.52
CA GLN A 358 21.10 -15.02 82.18
C GLN A 358 22.41 -15.72 82.57
N GLU A 359 23.44 -15.61 81.73
CA GLU A 359 24.77 -16.19 82.01
C GLU A 359 25.43 -15.52 83.22
N LYS A 360 25.31 -14.19 83.36
CA LYS A 360 25.82 -13.46 84.53
C LYS A 360 25.08 -13.76 85.84
N GLU A 361 23.76 -13.90 85.81
CA GLU A 361 23.02 -14.29 87.01
C GLU A 361 23.37 -15.72 87.45
N GLY A 362 23.63 -16.62 86.49
CA GLY A 362 24.13 -17.97 86.77
C GLY A 362 25.49 -17.98 87.47
N GLU A 363 26.45 -17.18 86.99
CA GLU A 363 27.78 -17.04 87.60
C GLU A 363 27.73 -16.41 89.01
N GLU A 364 26.86 -15.42 89.23
CA GLU A 364 26.67 -14.81 90.56
C GLU A 364 25.96 -15.73 91.57
N GLU A 365 25.06 -16.60 91.12
CA GLU A 365 24.44 -17.63 91.97
C GLU A 365 25.41 -18.78 92.30
N GLU A 366 26.24 -19.23 91.35
CA GLU A 366 27.29 -20.21 91.61
C GLU A 366 28.29 -19.70 92.67
N MET A 367 28.70 -18.43 92.58
CA MET A 367 29.60 -17.81 93.56
C MET A 367 28.97 -17.70 94.97
N LYS A 368 27.64 -17.54 95.09
CA LYS A 368 26.91 -17.52 96.38
C LYS A 368 26.73 -18.90 96.99
N THR A 369 26.63 -19.96 96.17
CA THR A 369 26.49 -21.34 96.67
C THR A 369 27.81 -21.92 97.17
N ASP A 370 28.93 -21.57 96.56
CA ASP A 370 30.26 -22.02 97.01
C ASP A 370 30.71 -21.29 98.30
N GLY A 371 30.29 -20.04 98.50
CA GLY A 371 30.49 -19.30 99.76
C GLY A 371 29.72 -19.82 100.98
N LYS A 372 28.69 -20.67 100.79
CA LYS A 372 27.87 -21.25 101.87
C LYS A 372 28.26 -22.68 102.26
N ARG A 373 29.15 -23.35 101.52
CA ARG A 373 29.62 -24.73 101.82
C ARG A 373 30.81 -24.80 102.79
N GLY A 374 31.36 -23.67 103.24
CA GLY A 374 32.54 -23.60 104.10
C GLY A 374 32.33 -23.27 105.59
N ARG A 375 31.09 -23.12 106.09
CA ARG A 375 30.83 -22.75 107.51
C ARG A 375 29.63 -23.49 108.10
N ASN A 376 29.80 -24.78 108.39
CA ASN A 376 29.07 -25.48 109.46
C ASN A 376 29.76 -26.82 109.75
N GLY A 377 30.65 -26.82 110.75
CA GLY A 377 31.40 -27.99 111.20
C GLY A 377 32.47 -27.58 112.21
N GLY A 378 32.05 -27.24 113.42
CA GLY A 378 32.98 -26.92 114.52
C GLY A 378 32.31 -26.26 115.72
N ASN A 379 31.60 -27.04 116.54
CA ASN A 379 31.92 -27.32 117.95
C ASN A 379 30.89 -28.28 118.55
#